data_AF-A0A0J1IL77-F1
#
_entry.id   AF-A0A0J1IL77-F1
#
_cell.length_a   1.000
_cell.length_b   1.000
_cell.length_c   1.000
_cell.angle_alpha   90.00
_cell.angle_beta   90.00
_cell.angle_gamma   90.00
#
_symmetry.space_group_name_H-M   'P 1'
#
loop_
_entity.id
_entity.type
_entity.pdbx_description
1 polymer ?
#
loop_
_entity_poly.entity_id
_entity_poly.type
_entity_poly.pdbx_seq_one_letter_code
_entity_poly.pdbx_strand_id
1 'polypeptide(L)'
;MGLYTFATKVNTTINHNGQNWKGKSLKMRTFLLLSSSSFALFVGIILISSRLPSPMPEQAVEGKLVWQKHNCISCHTLFGNGGYVGEDLTVITRKETPSQIVDYLMKPPVVPPNKYTHHPGLAKSDAQNLVHYLEFISTIPTLGWPPQQEKAGKES
;
A
#
# COMPACT_ATOMS: atom_id res chain seq x y z
N MET A 1 37.91 -7.92 61.81
CA MET A 1 37.10 -8.33 60.65
C MET A 1 35.70 -7.77 60.83
N GLY A 2 35.39 -6.64 60.18
CA GLY A 2 34.06 -6.03 60.19
C GLY A 2 33.42 -6.18 58.82
N LEU A 3 32.31 -6.90 58.73
CA LEU A 3 31.50 -7.01 57.52
C LEU A 3 30.49 -5.86 57.53
N TYR A 4 30.71 -4.87 56.68
CA TYR A 4 29.73 -3.81 56.41
C TYR A 4 28.75 -4.30 55.35
N THR A 5 27.47 -4.37 55.71
CA THR A 5 26.34 -4.60 54.80
C THR A 5 26.11 -3.35 53.96
N PHE A 6 26.30 -3.42 52.64
CA PHE A 6 25.95 -2.33 51.73
C PHE A 6 24.57 -2.58 51.13
N ALA A 7 23.56 -1.87 51.65
CA ALA A 7 22.25 -1.75 51.02
C ALA A 7 22.19 -0.40 50.30
N THR A 8 22.16 -0.41 48.96
CA THR A 8 21.73 0.76 48.19
C THR A 8 20.72 0.36 47.14
N LYS A 9 19.47 0.71 47.41
CA LYS A 9 18.36 0.77 46.47
C LYS A 9 18.76 1.72 45.33
N VAL A 10 18.93 1.21 44.12
CA VAL A 10 19.05 2.05 42.92
C VAL A 10 17.63 2.39 42.47
N ASN A 11 17.17 3.61 42.76
CA ASN A 11 15.90 4.12 42.24
C ASN A 11 16.16 4.77 40.87
N THR A 12 16.00 3.98 39.81
CA THR A 12 16.16 4.43 38.42
C THR A 12 14.97 5.27 37.98
N THR A 13 15.12 6.61 37.92
CA THR A 13 14.52 7.49 36.88
C THR A 13 14.97 8.94 37.09
N ILE A 14 16.11 9.36 36.53
CA ILE A 14 16.41 10.78 36.28
C ILE A 14 17.02 10.90 34.88
N ASN A 15 16.40 11.70 34.00
CA ASN A 15 16.93 12.10 32.69
C ASN A 15 17.72 13.43 32.86
N HIS A 16 18.78 13.61 32.07
CA HIS A 16 19.74 14.73 32.07
C HIS A 16 19.15 16.15 31.91
N ASN A 17 17.85 16.32 31.63
CA ASN A 17 17.21 17.64 31.48
C ASN A 17 16.34 18.10 32.67
N GLY A 18 16.35 17.41 33.81
CA GLY A 18 15.69 17.88 35.05
C GLY A 18 14.17 18.05 34.97
N GLN A 19 13.53 17.58 33.88
CA GLN A 19 12.08 17.64 33.70
C GLN A 19 11.43 16.47 34.44
N ASN A 20 10.68 16.78 35.51
CA ASN A 20 9.82 15.82 36.19
C ASN A 20 8.59 15.55 35.33
N TRP A 21 8.58 14.41 34.63
CA TRP A 21 7.38 13.92 33.94
C TRP A 21 6.36 13.44 34.98
N LYS A 22 5.59 14.37 35.56
CA LYS A 22 4.34 14.04 36.26
C LYS A 22 3.25 13.70 35.23
N GLY A 23 3.46 12.61 34.49
CA GLY A 23 2.41 12.04 33.65
C GLY A 23 1.30 11.52 34.56
N LYS A 24 0.07 12.06 34.44
CA LYS A 24 -1.10 11.42 35.05
C LYS A 24 -1.23 10.03 34.42
N SER A 25 -1.12 8.97 35.22
CA SER A 25 -1.34 7.61 34.72
C SER A 25 -2.77 7.48 34.23
N LEU A 26 -2.94 7.15 32.94
CA LEU A 26 -4.26 6.89 32.36
C LEU A 26 -4.83 5.64 33.04
N LYS A 27 -6.00 5.77 33.68
CA LYS A 27 -6.64 4.61 34.33
C LYS A 27 -6.97 3.57 33.26
N MET A 28 -6.73 2.29 33.55
CA MET A 28 -7.02 1.16 32.64
C MET A 28 -8.45 1.24 32.07
N ARG A 29 -9.44 1.61 32.90
CA ARG A 29 -10.84 1.79 32.46
C ARG A 29 -10.97 2.85 31.36
N THR A 30 -10.28 3.98 31.50
CA THR A 30 -10.30 5.05 30.51
C THR A 30 -9.64 4.61 29.20
N PHE A 31 -8.54 3.87 29.27
CA PHE A 31 -7.88 3.28 28.10
C PHE A 31 -8.80 2.29 27.35
N LEU A 32 -9.48 1.41 28.09
CA LEU A 32 -10.39 0.42 27.51
C LEU A 32 -11.62 1.08 26.86
N LEU A 33 -12.20 2.09 27.51
CA LEU A 33 -13.35 2.82 26.96
C LEU A 33 -12.98 3.56 25.66
N LEU A 34 -11.82 4.23 25.63
CA LEU A 34 -11.37 4.94 24.43
C LEU A 34 -11.10 3.95 23.29
N SER A 35 -10.41 2.84 23.59
CA SER A 35 -10.09 1.81 22.59
C SER A 35 -11.36 1.15 22.03
N SER A 36 -12.32 0.79 22.91
CA SER A 36 -13.59 0.20 22.51
C SER A 36 -14.42 1.15 21.66
N SER A 37 -14.44 2.44 21.99
CA SER A 37 -15.16 3.45 21.20
C SER A 37 -14.55 3.60 19.81
N SER A 38 -13.21 3.69 19.71
CA SER A 38 -12.51 3.77 18.43
C SER A 38 -12.73 2.52 17.58
N PHE A 39 -12.72 1.34 18.20
CA PHE A 39 -13.00 0.08 17.50
C PHE A 39 -14.44 0.03 16.98
N ALA A 40 -15.43 0.42 17.78
CA ALA A 40 -16.82 0.48 17.36
C ALA A 40 -17.03 1.46 16.19
N LEU A 41 -16.39 2.63 16.24
CA LEU A 41 -16.42 3.60 15.13
C LEU A 41 -15.77 3.04 13.86
N PHE A 42 -14.61 2.39 13.98
CA PHE A 42 -13.93 1.76 12.85
C PHE A 42 -14.82 0.68 12.21
N VAL A 43 -15.41 -0.21 13.02
CA VAL A 43 -16.34 -1.24 12.52
C VAL A 43 -17.57 -0.60 11.86
N GLY A 44 -18.13 0.46 12.45
CA GLY A 44 -19.24 1.20 11.87
C GLY A 44 -18.92 1.75 10.48
N ILE A 45 -17.75 2.38 10.31
CA ILE A 45 -17.29 2.90 9.02
C ILE A 45 -17.10 1.76 8.01
N ILE A 46 -16.49 0.64 8.41
CA ILE A 46 -16.28 -0.52 7.52
C ILE A 46 -17.63 -1.08 7.04
N LEU A 47 -18.60 -1.24 7.93
CA LEU A 47 -19.92 -1.74 7.57
C LEU A 47 -20.63 -0.80 6.59
N ILE A 48 -20.60 0.51 6.83
CA ILE A 48 -21.16 1.51 5.91
C ILE A 48 -20.46 1.44 4.55
N SER A 49 -19.12 1.41 4.55
CA SER A 49 -18.31 1.35 3.33
C SER A 49 -18.61 0.11 2.49
N SER A 50 -18.78 -1.06 3.11
CA SER A 50 -19.11 -2.32 2.42
C SER A 50 -20.46 -2.32 1.70
N ARG A 51 -21.36 -1.38 2.04
CA ARG A 51 -22.67 -1.23 1.42
C ARG A 51 -22.68 -0.20 0.30
N LEU A 52 -21.59 0.53 0.10
CA LEU A 52 -21.50 1.49 -1.00
C LEU A 52 -21.40 0.72 -2.33
N PRO A 53 -22.23 1.06 -3.32
CA PRO A 53 -22.12 0.46 -4.64
C PRO A 53 -20.80 0.94 -5.26
N SER A 54 -19.88 0.00 -5.52
CA SER A 54 -18.72 0.24 -6.36
C SER A 54 -18.94 -0.56 -7.65
N PRO A 55 -19.54 0.04 -8.69
CA PRO A 55 -19.82 -0.67 -9.93
C PRO A 55 -18.51 -0.88 -10.71
N MET A 56 -17.79 -1.93 -10.35
CA MET A 56 -16.68 -2.46 -11.13
C MET A 56 -17.25 -3.47 -12.14
N PRO A 57 -16.94 -3.37 -13.44
CA PRO A 57 -17.32 -4.38 -14.42
C PRO A 57 -16.80 -5.77 -14.03
N GLU A 58 -17.55 -6.83 -14.36
CA GLU A 58 -17.20 -8.21 -14.00
C GLU A 58 -15.79 -8.60 -14.50
N GLN A 59 -15.44 -8.21 -15.72
CA GLN A 59 -14.11 -8.46 -16.30
C GLN A 59 -13.00 -7.76 -15.53
N ALA A 60 -13.27 -6.56 -14.98
CA ALA A 60 -12.31 -5.85 -14.14
C ALA A 60 -12.18 -6.51 -12.75
N VAL A 61 -13.24 -7.13 -12.23
CA VAL A 61 -13.17 -7.95 -11.00
C VAL A 61 -12.27 -9.17 -11.25
N GLU A 62 -12.44 -9.87 -12.36
CA GLU A 62 -11.57 -10.98 -12.75
C GLU A 62 -10.12 -10.52 -12.96
N GLY A 63 -9.91 -9.37 -13.60
CA GLY A 63 -8.58 -8.79 -13.78
C GLY A 63 -7.90 -8.44 -12.46
N LYS A 64 -8.65 -7.96 -11.47
CA LYS A 64 -8.15 -7.74 -10.11
C LYS A 64 -7.67 -9.06 -9.49
N LEU A 65 -8.38 -10.16 -9.70
CA LEU A 65 -7.95 -11.48 -9.22
C LEU A 65 -6.65 -11.93 -9.90
N VAL A 66 -6.49 -11.69 -11.21
CA VAL A 66 -5.24 -11.93 -11.93
C VAL A 66 -4.08 -11.12 -11.34
N TRP A 67 -4.29 -9.81 -11.12
CA TRP A 67 -3.31 -8.92 -10.47
C TRP A 67 -2.82 -9.47 -9.12
N GLN A 68 -3.74 -9.95 -8.29
CA GLN A 68 -3.44 -10.50 -6.97
C GLN A 68 -2.76 -11.88 -7.06
N LYS A 69 -3.28 -12.77 -7.92
CA LYS A 69 -2.77 -14.13 -8.11
C LYS A 69 -1.31 -14.15 -8.59
N HIS A 70 -0.94 -13.21 -9.46
CA HIS A 70 0.41 -13.09 -9.99
C HIS A 70 1.30 -12.14 -9.19
N ASN A 71 0.82 -11.63 -8.04
CA ASN A 71 1.54 -10.74 -7.14
C ASN A 71 2.15 -9.51 -7.85
N CYS A 72 1.45 -8.94 -8.84
CA CYS A 72 1.96 -7.84 -9.65
C CYS A 72 2.37 -6.62 -8.79
N ILE A 73 1.69 -6.45 -7.65
CA ILE A 73 1.96 -5.39 -6.66
C ILE A 73 3.34 -5.47 -6.01
N SER A 74 4.04 -6.62 -6.04
CA SER A 74 5.39 -6.70 -5.47
C SER A 74 6.42 -5.91 -6.27
N CYS A 75 6.15 -5.70 -7.56
CA CYS A 75 7.04 -4.99 -8.47
C CYS A 75 6.46 -3.64 -8.90
N HIS A 76 5.15 -3.58 -9.12
CA HIS A 76 4.46 -2.38 -9.61
C HIS A 76 3.62 -1.73 -8.53
N THR A 77 3.31 -0.45 -8.71
CA THR A 77 2.32 0.25 -7.91
C THR A 77 1.00 0.48 -8.66
N LEU A 78 -0.09 0.58 -7.89
CA LEU A 78 -1.34 1.22 -8.31
C LEU A 78 -1.65 2.32 -7.29
N PHE A 79 -2.03 3.51 -7.77
CA PHE A 79 -2.19 4.72 -6.97
C PHE A 79 -0.96 5.03 -6.11
N GLY A 80 0.24 4.68 -6.57
CA GLY A 80 1.49 4.82 -5.80
C GLY A 80 1.68 3.81 -4.66
N ASN A 81 0.83 2.78 -4.55
CA ASN A 81 0.95 1.74 -3.53
C ASN A 81 1.42 0.41 -4.15
N GLY A 82 2.53 -0.14 -3.65
CA GLY A 82 3.10 -1.41 -4.09
C GLY A 82 4.62 -1.39 -4.10
N GLY A 83 5.21 -2.12 -5.05
CA GLY A 83 6.65 -2.14 -5.31
C GLY A 83 7.08 -1.08 -6.32
N TYR A 84 8.35 -0.70 -6.26
CA TYR A 84 8.95 0.36 -7.10
C TYR A 84 10.01 -0.18 -8.06
N VAL A 85 9.94 -1.48 -8.39
CA VAL A 85 10.84 -2.10 -9.37
C VAL A 85 10.36 -1.81 -10.79
N GLY A 86 9.05 -1.94 -11.02
CA GLY A 86 8.37 -1.49 -12.22
C GLY A 86 7.71 -0.13 -12.02
N GLU A 87 7.27 0.49 -13.11
CA GLU A 87 6.54 1.76 -13.04
C GLU A 87 5.13 1.57 -12.44
N ASP A 88 4.51 2.68 -12.06
CA ASP A 88 3.11 2.69 -11.66
C ASP A 88 2.17 2.49 -12.86
N LEU A 89 1.20 1.59 -12.69
CA LEU A 89 0.31 1.16 -13.78
C LEU A 89 -1.07 1.81 -13.75
N THR A 90 -1.35 2.75 -12.85
CA THR A 90 -2.67 3.39 -12.69
C THR A 90 -3.16 4.05 -13.98
N VAL A 91 -2.25 4.60 -14.77
CA VAL A 91 -2.56 5.30 -16.02
C VAL A 91 -1.90 4.66 -17.25
N ILE A 92 -1.47 3.40 -17.13
CA ILE A 92 -0.76 2.72 -18.24
C ILE A 92 -1.60 2.64 -19.51
N THR A 93 -2.92 2.47 -19.37
CA THR A 93 -3.89 2.41 -20.47
C THR A 93 -4.10 3.75 -21.19
N ARG A 94 -3.53 4.84 -20.66
CA ARG A 94 -3.45 6.15 -21.34
C ARG A 94 -2.17 6.30 -22.15
N LYS A 95 -1.14 5.51 -21.84
CA LYS A 95 0.18 5.51 -22.52
C LYS A 95 0.26 4.45 -23.61
N GLU A 96 -0.32 3.28 -23.35
CA GLU A 96 -0.27 2.10 -24.22
C GLU A 96 -1.67 1.63 -24.59
N THR A 97 -1.83 1.06 -25.79
CA THR A 97 -3.13 0.51 -26.21
C THR A 97 -3.43 -0.81 -25.50
N PRO A 98 -4.71 -1.13 -25.24
CA PRO A 98 -5.12 -2.41 -24.65
C PRO A 98 -4.49 -3.64 -25.32
N SER A 99 -4.43 -3.64 -26.67
CA SER A 99 -3.83 -4.74 -27.44
C SER A 99 -2.33 -4.90 -27.17
N GLN A 100 -1.58 -3.80 -27.06
CA GLN A 100 -0.14 -3.87 -26.76
C GLN A 100 0.11 -4.43 -25.36
N ILE A 101 -0.72 -4.04 -24.38
CA ILE A 101 -0.61 -4.54 -23.02
C ILE A 101 -0.95 -6.04 -22.98
N VAL A 102 -2.00 -6.48 -23.68
CA VAL A 102 -2.34 -7.91 -23.79
C VAL A 102 -1.18 -8.70 -24.40
N ASP A 103 -0.62 -8.23 -25.51
CA ASP A 103 0.49 -8.92 -26.18
C ASP A 103 1.74 -9.01 -25.28
N TYR A 104 2.06 -7.91 -24.57
CA TYR A 104 3.14 -7.89 -23.59
C TYR A 104 2.92 -8.90 -22.47
N LEU A 105 1.71 -8.95 -21.89
CA LEU A 105 1.38 -9.87 -20.79
C LEU A 105 1.39 -11.33 -21.23
N MET A 106 1.01 -11.62 -22.47
CA MET A 106 1.06 -12.99 -23.01
C MET A 106 2.48 -13.45 -23.32
N LYS A 107 3.34 -12.54 -23.81
CA LYS A 107 4.71 -12.86 -24.24
C LYS A 107 5.68 -11.81 -23.70
N PRO A 108 5.93 -11.78 -22.38
CA PRO A 108 6.73 -10.73 -21.78
C PRO A 108 8.20 -10.84 -22.18
N PRO A 109 8.83 -9.73 -22.58
CA PRO A 109 10.27 -9.69 -22.80
C PRO A 109 11.05 -9.89 -21.49
N VAL A 110 12.37 -10.03 -21.59
CA VAL A 110 13.26 -9.91 -20.42
C VAL A 110 13.13 -8.52 -19.80
N VAL A 111 13.20 -8.44 -18.47
CA VAL A 111 13.18 -7.19 -17.70
C VAL A 111 14.62 -6.72 -17.47
N PRO A 112 15.08 -5.63 -18.12
CA PRO A 112 16.43 -5.12 -17.92
C PRO A 112 16.68 -4.68 -16.47
N PRO A 113 17.93 -4.72 -15.97
CA PRO A 113 19.15 -5.21 -16.63
C PRO A 113 19.30 -6.75 -16.56
N ASN A 114 18.36 -7.46 -15.94
CA ASN A 114 18.48 -8.90 -15.74
C ASN A 114 18.03 -9.67 -16.99
N LYS A 115 18.95 -10.42 -17.60
CA LYS A 115 18.66 -11.26 -18.78
C LYS A 115 17.77 -12.47 -18.48
N TYR A 116 17.48 -12.76 -17.21
CA TYR A 116 16.71 -13.92 -16.78
C TYR A 116 15.42 -13.57 -16.03
N THR A 117 15.23 -12.30 -15.65
CA THR A 117 13.95 -11.89 -15.05
C THR A 117 12.96 -11.65 -16.17
N HIS A 118 11.81 -12.31 -16.08
CA HIS A 118 10.65 -12.05 -16.94
C HIS A 118 9.43 -11.78 -16.06
N HIS A 119 8.47 -11.01 -16.57
CA HIS A 119 7.12 -11.07 -16.03
C HIS A 119 6.53 -12.48 -16.20
N PRO A 120 5.57 -12.87 -15.35
CA PRO A 120 4.79 -14.08 -15.61
C PRO A 120 4.02 -13.93 -16.92
N GLY A 121 4.19 -14.87 -17.85
CA GLY A 121 3.36 -14.95 -19.04
C GLY A 121 1.93 -15.36 -18.65
N LEU A 122 0.93 -14.65 -19.17
CA LEU A 122 -0.48 -14.88 -18.87
C LEU A 122 -1.21 -15.58 -20.01
N ALA A 123 -2.26 -16.33 -19.66
CA ALA A 123 -3.24 -16.78 -20.65
C ALA A 123 -3.95 -15.56 -21.27
N LYS A 124 -4.43 -15.69 -22.51
CA LYS A 124 -5.09 -14.59 -23.23
C LYS A 124 -6.26 -13.98 -22.45
N SER A 125 -7.11 -14.82 -21.86
CA SER A 125 -8.25 -14.39 -21.04
C SER A 125 -7.81 -13.59 -19.83
N ASP A 126 -6.77 -14.07 -19.13
CA ASP A 126 -6.24 -13.42 -17.93
C ASP A 126 -5.60 -12.08 -18.27
N ALA A 127 -4.87 -12.01 -19.40
CA ALA A 127 -4.31 -10.76 -19.91
C ALA A 127 -5.40 -9.74 -20.27
N GLN A 128 -6.46 -10.17 -20.97
CA GLN A 128 -7.59 -9.31 -21.32
C GLN A 128 -8.33 -8.79 -20.08
N ASN A 129 -8.63 -9.68 -19.12
CA ASN A 129 -9.26 -9.31 -17.86
C ASN A 129 -8.38 -8.34 -17.07
N LEU A 130 -7.07 -8.59 -16.99
CA LEU A 130 -6.14 -7.69 -16.33
C LEU A 130 -6.11 -6.30 -16.99
N VAL A 131 -6.18 -6.22 -18.32
CA VAL A 131 -6.30 -4.94 -19.01
C VAL A 131 -7.62 -4.24 -18.69
N HIS A 132 -8.75 -4.94 -18.65
CA HIS A 132 -10.03 -4.35 -18.21
C HIS A 132 -9.98 -3.81 -16.77
N TYR A 133 -9.23 -4.47 -15.89
CA TYR A 133 -8.98 -3.96 -14.55
C TYR A 133 -8.15 -2.67 -14.58
N LEU A 134 -7.06 -2.62 -15.35
CA LEU A 134 -6.23 -1.42 -15.50
C LEU A 134 -7.01 -0.26 -16.16
N GLU A 135 -7.88 -0.56 -17.12
CA GLU A 135 -8.81 0.41 -17.70
C GLU A 135 -9.73 0.99 -16.63
N PHE A 136 -10.39 0.14 -15.85
CA PHE A 136 -11.23 0.58 -14.72
C PHE A 136 -10.44 1.45 -13.73
N ILE A 137 -9.24 1.03 -13.34
CA ILE A 137 -8.37 1.78 -12.43
C ILE A 137 -8.08 3.19 -12.97
N SER A 138 -7.82 3.30 -14.27
CA SER A 138 -7.52 4.58 -14.93
C SER A 138 -8.71 5.56 -14.97
N THR A 139 -9.94 5.09 -14.70
CA THR A 139 -11.14 5.94 -14.60
C THR A 139 -11.34 6.55 -13.21
N ILE A 140 -10.67 6.04 -12.19
CA ILE A 140 -10.85 6.51 -10.81
C ILE A 140 -10.21 7.90 -10.67
N PRO A 141 -10.91 8.89 -10.10
CA PRO A 141 -10.37 10.24 -9.93
C PRO A 141 -9.24 10.24 -8.90
N THR A 142 -8.04 10.56 -9.35
CA THR A 142 -6.80 10.53 -8.55
C THR A 142 -6.29 11.92 -8.13
N LEU A 143 -7.10 12.97 -8.30
CA LEU A 143 -6.77 14.36 -7.94
C LEU A 143 -5.41 14.85 -8.50
N GLY A 144 -5.09 14.43 -9.74
CA GLY A 144 -3.86 14.84 -10.44
C GLY A 144 -2.68 13.88 -10.29
N TRP A 145 -2.86 12.75 -9.63
CA TRP A 145 -1.87 11.67 -9.57
C TRP A 145 -2.00 10.74 -10.82
N PRO A 146 -0.91 10.25 -11.44
CA PRO A 146 0.49 10.52 -11.11
C PRO A 146 0.93 11.90 -11.59
N PRO A 147 1.93 12.51 -10.94
CA PRO A 147 2.51 13.77 -11.42
C PRO A 147 3.03 13.59 -12.85
N GLN A 148 2.64 14.48 -13.76
CA GLN A 148 3.17 14.50 -15.12
C GLN A 148 4.61 15.03 -15.10
N GLN A 149 5.49 14.44 -15.91
CA GLN A 149 6.93 14.77 -15.90
C GLN A 149 7.29 16.15 -16.49
N GLU A 150 6.33 17.04 -16.75
CA GLU A 150 6.57 18.29 -17.49
C GLU A 150 7.32 19.38 -16.69
N LYS A 151 7.59 19.21 -15.38
CA LYS A 151 8.22 20.26 -14.55
C LYS A 151 9.30 19.81 -13.56
N ALA A 152 9.91 18.64 -13.73
CA ALA A 152 10.98 18.21 -12.83
C ALA A 152 12.40 18.67 -13.25
N GLY A 153 12.57 19.20 -14.46
CA GLY A 153 13.89 19.50 -15.04
C GLY A 153 14.11 20.93 -15.52
N LYS A 154 13.30 21.90 -15.08
CA LYS A 154 13.44 23.32 -15.48
C LYS A 154 13.81 24.28 -14.32
N GLU A 155 14.06 23.76 -13.12
CA GLU A 155 14.43 24.56 -11.93
C GLU A 155 15.63 23.95 -11.16
N SER A 156 16.59 23.36 -11.88
CA SER A 156 17.90 22.96 -11.33
C SER A 156 19.03 23.56 -12.14
#